data_AF-A0A1D6M1I1-F1
#
_entry.id   AF-A0A1D6M1I1-F1
#
_cell.length_a   1.000
_cell.length_b   1.000
_cell.length_c   1.000
_cell.angle_alpha   90.00
_cell.angle_beta   90.00
_cell.angle_gamma   90.00
#
_symmetry.space_group_name_H-M   'P 1'
#
loop_
_entity.id
_entity.type
_entity.pdbx_description
1 polymer ?
#
loop_
_entity_poly.entity_id
_entity_poly.type
_entity_poly.pdbx_seq_one_letter_code
_entity_poly.pdbx_strand_id
1 'polypeptide(L)'
;MGKEKSHINIVVIGHVDSGKSTTTGHLIYKLGGIDKRVIERFEKEAAEMNKRSFKYAWVLDKLKAERERGITIDIALWKFETTKYYCTVIDAPGHRDVIIMNHPGQIGNGYAPVLDCHTSHIAVKFAELITKIDRRSGKELEKEPKFLKNGDAGMVKMIPTKPMVVETFSAYPPLGRFAVRDMRQTVAVGVIKSVEKKDPTGAKVTKAAAKKK
;
A
#
# COMPACT_ATOMS: atom_id res chain seq x y z
N MET A 1 6.59 -36.29 7.44
CA MET A 1 6.91 -34.85 7.42
C MET A 1 5.84 -34.12 6.62
N GLY A 2 4.98 -33.32 7.27
CA GLY A 2 4.01 -32.50 6.56
C GLY A 2 4.74 -31.45 5.73
N LYS A 3 4.37 -31.30 4.45
CA LYS A 3 4.94 -30.25 3.58
C LYS A 3 4.77 -28.90 4.25
N GLU A 4 5.86 -28.15 4.40
CA GLU A 4 5.84 -26.76 4.84
C GLU A 4 4.91 -25.96 3.92
N LYS A 5 3.90 -25.30 4.50
CA LYS A 5 2.98 -24.45 3.74
C LYS A 5 3.73 -23.21 3.28
N SER A 6 3.64 -22.87 2.00
CA SER A 6 4.28 -21.66 1.47
C SER A 6 3.61 -20.40 2.02
N HIS A 7 4.42 -19.40 2.39
CA HIS A 7 3.92 -18.11 2.89
C HIS A 7 3.66 -17.14 1.74
N ILE A 8 2.44 -16.59 1.68
CA ILE A 8 2.02 -15.57 0.71
C ILE A 8 1.71 -14.26 1.42
N ASN A 9 2.27 -13.16 0.90
CA ASN A 9 1.97 -11.79 1.33
C ASN A 9 1.09 -11.10 0.27
N ILE A 10 -0.14 -10.73 0.64
CA ILE A 10 -1.13 -10.09 -0.23
C ILE A 10 -1.33 -8.66 0.24
N VAL A 11 -1.11 -7.68 -0.65
CA VAL A 11 -1.34 -6.25 -0.37
C VAL A 11 -2.43 -5.74 -1.29
N VAL A 12 -3.48 -5.14 -0.73
CA VAL A 12 -4.59 -4.57 -1.52
C VAL A 12 -4.50 -3.05 -1.52
N ILE A 13 -4.42 -2.49 -2.73
CA ILE A 13 -4.07 -1.09 -2.99
C ILE A 13 -5.09 -0.48 -3.95
N GLY A 14 -5.53 0.75 -3.72
CA GLY A 14 -6.78 1.29 -4.32
C GLY A 14 -7.23 2.63 -3.70
N HIS A 15 -8.11 3.38 -4.36
CA HIS A 15 -8.53 4.72 -3.89
C HIS A 15 -9.39 4.59 -2.65
N VAL A 16 -9.53 5.69 -1.90
CA VAL A 16 -10.61 5.78 -0.91
C VAL A 16 -11.92 5.44 -1.65
N ASP A 17 -12.80 4.68 -0.99
CA ASP A 17 -14.08 4.22 -1.56
C ASP A 17 -14.02 3.21 -2.72
N SER A 18 -12.84 2.72 -3.13
CA SER A 18 -12.73 1.63 -4.13
C SER A 18 -13.07 0.23 -3.59
N GLY A 19 -13.64 0.14 -2.39
CA GLY A 19 -14.04 -1.15 -1.80
C GLY A 19 -12.88 -2.09 -1.44
N LYS A 20 -11.66 -1.57 -1.23
CA LYS A 20 -10.47 -2.35 -0.86
C LYS A 20 -10.73 -3.24 0.34
N SER A 21 -10.96 -2.63 1.50
CA SER A 21 -11.10 -3.30 2.79
C SER A 21 -12.30 -4.23 2.80
N THR A 22 -13.39 -3.84 2.13
CA THR A 22 -14.55 -4.70 1.91
C THR A 22 -14.19 -5.96 1.13
N THR A 23 -13.45 -5.81 0.02
CA THR A 23 -13.02 -6.95 -0.81
C THR A 23 -12.04 -7.83 -0.06
N THR A 24 -11.09 -7.22 0.63
CA THR A 24 -10.06 -7.89 1.43
C THR A 24 -10.68 -8.68 2.57
N GLY A 25 -11.59 -8.08 3.34
CA GLY A 25 -12.29 -8.75 4.43
C GLY A 25 -13.21 -9.88 3.95
N HIS A 26 -13.84 -9.70 2.79
CA HIS A 26 -14.65 -10.75 2.18
C HIS A 26 -13.79 -11.93 1.69
N LEU A 27 -12.60 -11.66 1.15
CA LEU A 27 -11.62 -12.68 0.78
C LEU A 27 -11.19 -13.49 2.01
N ILE A 28 -10.85 -12.82 3.11
CA ILE A 28 -10.48 -13.48 4.38
C ILE A 28 -11.63 -14.38 4.86
N TYR A 29 -12.87 -13.90 4.83
CA TYR A 29 -14.04 -14.70 5.18
C TYR A 29 -14.23 -15.93 4.30
N LYS A 30 -14.18 -15.76 2.96
CA LYS A 30 -14.34 -16.89 2.02
C LYS A 30 -13.26 -17.95 2.17
N LEU A 31 -12.06 -17.55 2.56
CA LEU A 31 -10.94 -18.46 2.77
C LEU A 31 -10.89 -19.06 4.18
N GLY A 32 -11.89 -18.80 5.03
CA GLY A 32 -11.96 -19.33 6.38
C GLY A 32 -11.02 -18.65 7.38
N GLY A 33 -10.46 -17.49 7.02
CA GLY A 33 -9.56 -16.72 7.88
C GLY A 33 -10.26 -15.92 8.98
N ILE A 34 -11.60 -15.96 9.03
CA ILE A 34 -12.41 -15.38 10.10
C ILE A 34 -13.71 -16.18 10.26
N ASP A 35 -14.15 -16.37 11.50
CA ASP A 35 -15.36 -17.10 11.83
C ASP A 35 -16.62 -16.34 11.39
N LYS A 36 -17.61 -17.08 10.88
CA LYS A 36 -18.90 -16.53 10.42
C LYS A 36 -19.64 -15.75 11.51
N ARG A 37 -19.58 -16.19 12.78
CA ARG A 37 -20.22 -15.53 13.92
C ARG A 37 -19.66 -14.11 14.14
N VAL A 38 -18.36 -13.92 13.87
CA VAL A 38 -17.72 -12.61 13.99
C VAL A 38 -18.24 -11.66 12.91
N ILE A 39 -18.41 -12.15 11.68
CA ILE A 39 -19.00 -11.36 10.59
C ILE A 39 -20.47 -11.03 10.87
N GLU A 40 -21.25 -11.96 11.41
CA GLU A 40 -22.64 -11.72 11.79
C GLU A 40 -22.75 -10.67 12.91
N ARG A 41 -21.80 -10.65 13.86
CA ARG A 41 -21.69 -9.58 14.86
C ARG A 41 -21.38 -8.23 14.20
N PHE A 42 -20.37 -8.17 13.34
CA PHE A 42 -20.05 -6.92 12.62
C PHE A 42 -21.18 -6.45 11.71
N GLU A 43 -21.99 -7.36 11.16
CA GLU A 43 -23.18 -6.99 10.40
C GLU A 43 -24.22 -6.29 11.25
N LYS A 44 -24.47 -6.77 12.47
CA LYS A 44 -25.38 -6.13 13.42
C LYS A 44 -24.87 -4.76 13.85
N GLU A 45 -23.62 -4.68 14.31
CA GLU A 45 -23.00 -3.42 14.75
C GLU A 45 -22.95 -2.39 13.60
N ALA A 46 -22.62 -2.82 12.38
CA ALA A 46 -22.58 -1.92 11.23
C ALA A 46 -23.98 -1.50 10.77
N ALA A 47 -25.00 -2.33 10.95
CA ALA A 47 -26.39 -1.98 10.65
C ALA A 47 -26.91 -0.88 11.58
N GLU A 48 -26.56 -0.91 12.87
CA GLU A 48 -26.89 0.16 13.84
C GLU A 48 -26.30 1.52 13.41
N MET A 49 -25.21 1.52 12.65
CA MET A 49 -24.58 2.73 12.10
C MET A 49 -25.02 3.07 10.66
N ASN A 50 -26.08 2.45 10.13
CA ASN A 50 -26.51 2.57 8.73
C ASN A 50 -25.41 2.21 7.69
N LYS A 51 -24.46 1.35 8.08
CA LYS A 51 -23.31 0.91 7.26
C LYS A 51 -23.26 -0.61 7.11
N ARG A 52 -24.41 -1.28 7.03
CA ARG A 52 -24.50 -2.76 6.98
C ARG A 52 -23.57 -3.43 5.96
N SER A 53 -23.32 -2.80 4.81
CA SER A 53 -22.41 -3.30 3.77
C SER A 53 -20.92 -3.29 4.16
N PHE A 54 -20.54 -2.56 5.22
CA PHE A 54 -19.17 -2.42 5.71
C PHE A 54 -18.74 -3.57 6.64
N LYS A 55 -19.63 -4.53 6.92
CA LYS A 55 -19.34 -5.69 7.79
C LYS A 55 -18.03 -6.42 7.45
N TYR A 56 -17.66 -6.47 6.17
CA TYR A 56 -16.40 -7.05 5.72
C TYR A 56 -15.20 -6.10 5.89
N ALA A 57 -15.37 -4.79 5.68
CA ALA A 57 -14.30 -3.82 5.94
C ALA A 57 -13.89 -3.81 7.41
N TRP A 58 -14.85 -4.00 8.33
CA TRP A 58 -14.63 -4.02 9.79
C TRP A 58 -13.79 -5.19 10.30
N VAL A 59 -13.50 -6.19 9.45
CA VAL A 59 -12.48 -7.21 9.70
C VAL A 59 -11.11 -6.57 9.85
N LEU A 60 -10.85 -5.50 9.08
CA LEU A 60 -9.58 -4.80 8.97
C LEU A 60 -9.62 -3.46 9.69
N ASP A 61 -10.74 -2.73 9.59
CA ASP A 61 -10.97 -1.45 10.27
C ASP A 61 -11.25 -1.67 11.77
N LYS A 62 -10.17 -1.61 12.57
CA LYS A 62 -10.21 -1.84 14.03
C LYS A 62 -10.42 -0.55 14.81
N LEU A 63 -10.11 0.61 14.23
CA LEU A 63 -10.23 1.87 14.93
C LEU A 63 -11.67 2.37 14.90
N LYS A 64 -12.14 2.91 16.03
CA LYS A 64 -13.47 3.54 16.12
C LYS A 64 -13.64 4.64 15.06
N ALA A 65 -12.60 5.44 14.87
CA ALA A 65 -12.57 6.50 13.86
C ALA A 65 -12.70 5.98 12.42
N GLU A 66 -12.15 4.81 12.09
CA GLU A 66 -12.31 4.19 10.77
C GLU A 66 -13.75 3.77 10.53
N ARG A 67 -14.37 3.13 11.52
CA ARG A 67 -15.77 2.67 11.45
C ARG A 67 -16.76 3.83 11.39
N GLU A 68 -16.55 4.85 12.22
CA GLU A 68 -17.36 6.08 12.23
C GLU A 68 -17.25 6.85 10.92
N ARG A 69 -16.04 6.98 10.34
CA ARG A 69 -15.84 7.72 9.08
C ARG A 69 -16.07 6.88 7.82
N GLY A 70 -16.03 5.56 7.91
CA GLY A 70 -16.15 4.65 6.77
C GLY A 70 -14.93 4.64 5.84
N ILE A 71 -13.76 5.01 6.36
CA ILE A 71 -12.50 5.05 5.60
C ILE A 71 -11.41 4.35 6.38
N THR A 72 -10.53 3.65 5.69
CA THR A 72 -9.33 3.00 6.26
C THR A 72 -8.27 4.05 6.52
N ILE A 73 -7.90 4.22 7.79
CA ILE A 73 -6.98 5.24 8.29
C ILE A 73 -5.63 4.59 8.63
N ASP A 74 -5.66 3.44 9.31
CA ASP A 74 -4.50 2.67 9.69
C ASP A 74 -4.23 1.55 8.67
N ILE A 75 -3.05 0.92 8.75
CA ILE A 75 -2.71 -0.25 7.96
C ILE A 75 -3.07 -1.45 8.82
N ALA A 76 -3.95 -2.30 8.32
CA ALA A 76 -4.32 -3.52 9.01
C ALA A 76 -3.51 -4.71 8.49
N LEU A 77 -2.93 -5.48 9.42
CA LEU A 77 -2.29 -6.75 9.13
C LEU A 77 -3.19 -7.88 9.63
N TRP A 78 -3.55 -8.80 8.74
CA TRP A 78 -4.33 -9.99 9.07
C TRP A 78 -3.60 -11.25 8.62
N LYS A 79 -3.36 -12.18 9.53
CA LYS A 79 -2.71 -13.46 9.22
C LYS A 79 -3.73 -14.59 9.35
N PHE A 80 -3.78 -15.47 8.38
CA PHE A 80 -4.65 -16.64 8.41
C PHE A 80 -4.05 -17.78 7.60
N GLU A 81 -4.52 -18.99 7.86
CA GLU A 81 -4.07 -20.18 7.16
C GLU A 81 -5.15 -20.74 6.26
N THR A 82 -4.71 -21.28 5.13
CA THR A 82 -5.53 -22.14 4.27
C THR A 82 -5.00 -23.57 4.33
N THR A 83 -5.62 -24.46 3.56
CA THR A 83 -5.14 -25.84 3.39
C THR A 83 -3.73 -25.91 2.79
N LYS A 84 -3.33 -24.91 1.98
CA LYS A 84 -2.06 -24.92 1.22
C LYS A 84 -1.06 -23.83 1.60
N TYR A 85 -1.54 -22.70 2.12
CA TYR A 85 -0.73 -21.50 2.31
C TYR A 85 -0.90 -20.89 3.69
N TYR A 86 0.18 -20.30 4.21
CA TYR A 86 0.12 -19.30 5.26
C TYR A 86 -0.03 -17.94 4.60
N CYS A 87 -1.07 -17.17 4.92
CA CYS A 87 -1.38 -15.91 4.27
C CYS A 87 -1.19 -14.75 5.24
N THR A 88 -0.53 -13.69 4.79
CA THR A 88 -0.56 -12.38 5.45
C THR A 88 -1.17 -11.37 4.48
N VAL A 89 -2.27 -10.79 4.91
CA VAL A 89 -3.00 -9.76 4.17
C VAL A 89 -2.69 -8.42 4.82
N ILE A 90 -2.38 -7.44 3.96
CA ILE A 90 -2.08 -6.07 4.34
C ILE A 90 -3.10 -5.17 3.66
N ASP A 91 -3.95 -4.53 4.47
CA ASP A 91 -4.90 -3.53 4.00
C ASP A 91 -4.30 -2.14 4.19
N ALA A 92 -3.97 -1.48 3.08
CA ALA A 92 -3.33 -0.18 3.10
C ALA A 92 -4.37 0.95 2.97
N PRO A 93 -4.22 2.06 3.73
CA PRO A 93 -5.11 3.20 3.60
C PRO A 93 -5.01 3.79 2.20
N GLY A 94 -6.13 4.30 1.68
CA GLY A 94 -6.16 4.97 0.38
C GLY A 94 -5.57 6.39 0.41
N HIS A 95 -4.98 6.80 1.53
CA HIS A 95 -4.53 8.15 1.81
C HIS A 95 -3.12 8.44 1.30
N ARG A 96 -2.76 9.71 1.41
CA ARG A 96 -1.92 10.44 0.47
C ARG A 96 -0.40 10.33 0.70
N ASP A 97 0.07 9.53 1.65
CA ASP A 97 1.44 9.63 2.16
C ASP A 97 2.13 8.25 2.29
N VAL A 98 3.47 8.26 2.23
CA VAL A 98 4.29 7.05 2.40
C VAL A 98 4.32 6.70 3.89
N ILE A 99 3.95 5.48 4.24
CA ILE A 99 3.93 4.97 5.62
C ILE A 99 4.94 3.82 5.72
N ILE A 100 5.91 3.95 6.61
CA ILE A 100 6.88 2.89 6.90
C ILE A 100 6.26 1.88 7.86
N MET A 101 6.37 0.59 7.51
CA MET A 101 5.80 -0.49 8.29
C MET A 101 6.73 -1.70 8.32
N ASN A 102 6.77 -2.44 9.44
CA ASN A 102 7.48 -3.73 9.54
C ASN A 102 8.98 -3.73 9.17
N HIS A 103 9.64 -2.56 9.09
CA HIS A 103 11.08 -2.49 8.90
C HIS A 103 11.79 -2.61 10.27
N PRO A 104 12.72 -3.58 10.45
CA PRO A 104 13.35 -3.83 11.76
C PRO A 104 14.38 -2.76 12.15
N GLY A 105 14.89 -2.00 11.17
CA GLY A 105 15.88 -0.95 11.37
C GLY A 105 15.35 0.45 11.04
N GLN A 106 16.28 1.32 10.69
CA GLN A 106 16.03 2.69 10.27
C GLN A 106 16.18 2.82 8.75
N ILE A 107 15.27 3.52 8.09
CA ILE A 107 15.36 3.82 6.65
C ILE A 107 15.99 5.20 6.52
N GLY A 108 17.17 5.27 5.91
CA GLY A 108 17.89 6.53 5.67
C GLY A 108 18.04 6.86 4.18
N ASN A 109 18.65 8.01 3.91
CA ASN A 109 19.06 8.38 2.55
C ASN A 109 19.99 7.31 1.96
N GLY A 110 19.75 6.94 0.71
CA GLY A 110 20.49 5.89 0.01
C GLY A 110 19.92 4.48 0.16
N TYR A 111 18.87 4.29 0.97
CA TYR A 111 18.16 3.02 1.07
C TYR A 111 17.64 2.56 -0.30
N ALA A 112 17.87 1.31 -0.67
CA ALA A 112 17.61 0.79 -2.02
C ALA A 112 16.65 -0.40 -2.04
N PRO A 113 15.34 -0.19 -1.76
CA PRO A 113 14.35 -1.25 -1.80
C PRO A 113 13.83 -1.53 -3.21
N VAL A 114 12.94 -2.51 -3.33
CA VAL A 114 12.15 -2.76 -4.54
C VAL A 114 10.79 -2.09 -4.44
N LEU A 115 10.37 -1.42 -5.50
CA LEU A 115 9.07 -0.76 -5.58
C LEU A 115 8.17 -1.55 -6.54
N ASP A 116 7.01 -1.94 -5.99
CA ASP A 116 5.89 -2.48 -6.74
C ASP A 116 4.90 -1.36 -7.01
N CYS A 117 4.77 -0.96 -8.27
CA CYS A 117 3.70 -0.07 -8.71
C CYS A 117 3.01 -0.78 -9.87
N HIS A 118 1.67 -0.88 -9.84
CA HIS A 118 0.91 -1.64 -10.84
C HIS A 118 1.48 -3.07 -11.08
N THR A 119 2.05 -3.29 -12.25
CA THR A 119 2.74 -4.49 -12.73
C THR A 119 4.26 -4.34 -12.77
N SER A 120 4.79 -3.15 -12.49
CA SER A 120 6.23 -2.90 -12.44
C SER A 120 6.82 -3.28 -11.09
N HIS A 121 7.92 -4.03 -11.15
CA HIS A 121 8.72 -4.48 -10.02
C HIS A 121 10.16 -4.03 -10.23
N ILE A 122 10.52 -2.87 -9.70
CA ILE A 122 11.79 -2.19 -10.02
C ILE A 122 12.48 -1.73 -8.74
N ALA A 123 13.80 -1.97 -8.64
CA ALA A 123 14.60 -1.42 -7.55
C ALA A 123 14.64 0.12 -7.63
N VAL A 124 14.43 0.79 -6.50
CA VAL A 124 14.45 2.24 -6.38
C VAL A 124 15.44 2.65 -5.31
N LYS A 125 16.06 3.82 -5.46
CA LYS A 125 16.89 4.43 -4.44
C LYS A 125 16.11 5.55 -3.77
N PHE A 126 16.01 5.54 -2.45
CA PHE A 126 15.50 6.65 -1.66
C PHE A 126 16.61 7.70 -1.63
N ALA A 127 16.52 8.68 -2.53
CA ALA A 127 17.57 9.67 -2.70
C ALA A 127 17.61 10.63 -1.50
N GLU A 128 16.44 11.17 -1.16
CA GLU A 128 16.27 12.19 -0.11
C GLU A 128 14.97 11.93 0.65
N LEU A 129 15.05 11.87 1.97
CA LEU A 129 13.91 11.98 2.87
C LEU A 129 13.58 13.47 3.02
N ILE A 130 12.47 13.92 2.44
CA ILE A 130 12.14 15.35 2.32
C ILE A 130 11.52 15.84 3.63
N THR A 131 10.49 15.15 4.12
CA THR A 131 9.81 15.51 5.37
C THR A 131 9.30 14.29 6.09
N LYS A 132 9.29 14.37 7.41
CA LYS A 132 8.54 13.49 8.29
C LYS A 132 7.20 14.14 8.61
N ILE A 133 6.14 13.35 8.53
CA ILE A 133 4.77 13.81 8.67
C ILE A 133 4.10 13.01 9.78
N ASP A 134 3.29 13.68 10.59
CA ASP A 134 2.42 13.02 11.54
C ASP A 134 1.30 12.28 10.79
N ARG A 135 1.23 10.97 11.00
CA ARG A 135 0.31 10.09 10.28
C ARG A 135 -1.17 10.43 10.45
N ARG A 136 -1.55 11.04 11.59
CA ARG A 136 -2.96 11.31 11.93
C ARG A 136 -3.41 12.68 11.45
N SER A 137 -2.57 13.68 11.64
CA SER A 137 -2.89 15.08 11.36
C SER A 137 -2.37 15.55 9.99
N GLY A 138 -1.46 14.82 9.36
CA GLY A 138 -0.82 15.21 8.11
C GLY A 138 0.11 16.42 8.25
N LYS A 139 0.41 16.86 9.49
CA LYS A 139 1.30 17.98 9.75
C LYS A 139 2.75 17.56 9.63
N GLU A 140 3.58 18.44 9.07
CA GLU A 140 5.03 18.26 9.06
C GLU A 140 5.56 18.28 10.50
N LEU A 141 6.30 17.22 10.87
CA LEU A 141 6.96 17.10 12.16
C LEU A 141 8.43 17.54 12.07
N GLU A 142 9.11 17.13 11.00
CA GLU A 142 10.54 17.37 10.81
C GLU A 142 10.83 17.52 9.31
N LYS A 143 11.63 18.51 8.94
CA LYS A 143 12.15 18.66 7.58
C LYS A 143 13.50 17.96 7.47
N GLU A 144 13.72 17.25 6.37
CA GLU A 144 14.94 16.50 6.07
C GLU A 144 15.38 15.55 7.20
N PRO A 145 14.51 14.63 7.64
CA PRO A 145 14.85 13.71 8.72
C PRO A 145 16.02 12.80 8.31
N LYS A 146 16.93 12.52 9.25
CA LYS A 146 18.06 11.60 9.00
C LYS A 146 17.62 10.16 8.75
N PHE A 147 16.51 9.75 9.35
CA PHE A 147 15.94 8.42 9.21
C PHE A 147 14.42 8.40 9.45
N LEU A 148 13.73 7.46 8.83
CA LEU A 148 12.35 7.07 9.14
C LEU A 148 12.35 5.71 9.84
N LYS A 149 11.47 5.56 10.84
CA LYS A 149 11.27 4.32 11.61
C LYS A 149 9.89 3.71 11.34
N ASN A 150 9.69 2.49 11.82
CA ASN A 150 8.38 1.83 11.76
C ASN A 150 7.29 2.70 12.41
N GLY A 151 6.20 2.95 11.68
CA GLY A 151 5.10 3.82 12.09
C GLY A 151 5.24 5.28 11.64
N ASP A 152 6.42 5.71 11.21
CA ASP A 152 6.62 7.05 10.66
C ASP A 152 6.00 7.17 9.26
N ALA A 153 5.48 8.36 8.97
CA ALA A 153 5.07 8.75 7.62
C ALA A 153 5.97 9.89 7.12
N GLY A 154 6.11 10.01 5.80
CA GLY A 154 6.95 11.07 5.24
C GLY A 154 6.88 11.21 3.72
N MET A 155 7.46 12.29 3.22
CA MET A 155 7.71 12.49 1.79
C MET A 155 9.14 12.07 1.46
N VAL A 156 9.28 11.24 0.44
CA VAL A 156 10.56 10.67 0.01
C VAL A 156 10.72 10.87 -1.48
N LYS A 157 11.89 11.41 -1.89
CA LYS A 157 12.31 11.45 -3.27
C LYS A 157 12.93 10.12 -3.65
N MET A 158 12.33 9.45 -4.63
CA MET A 158 12.78 8.13 -5.08
C MET A 158 13.29 8.22 -6.51
N ILE A 159 14.40 7.53 -6.79
CA ILE A 159 14.98 7.43 -8.12
C ILE A 159 14.95 5.95 -8.54
N PRO A 160 14.18 5.58 -9.57
CA PRO A 160 14.16 4.21 -10.05
C PRO A 160 15.47 3.85 -10.77
N THR A 161 15.96 2.63 -10.56
CA THR A 161 17.21 2.13 -11.17
C THR A 161 17.05 1.81 -12.65
N LYS A 162 15.81 1.57 -13.10
CA LYS A 162 15.43 1.31 -14.49
C LYS A 162 14.31 2.25 -14.90
N PRO A 163 14.13 2.53 -16.21
CA PRO A 163 12.98 3.29 -16.69
C PRO A 163 11.67 2.68 -16.18
N MET A 164 10.83 3.52 -15.62
CA MET A 164 9.57 3.14 -15.00
C MET A 164 8.51 4.15 -15.42
N VAL A 165 7.29 3.67 -15.68
CA VAL A 165 6.15 4.53 -16.00
C VAL A 165 5.31 4.65 -14.75
N VAL A 166 5.16 5.88 -14.26
CA VAL A 166 4.32 6.20 -13.11
C VAL A 166 3.61 7.52 -13.36
N GLU A 167 2.49 7.73 -12.68
CA GLU A 167 1.76 8.99 -12.71
C GLU A 167 1.50 9.47 -11.29
N THR A 168 1.17 10.76 -11.15
CA THR A 168 0.72 11.27 -9.87
C THR A 168 -0.61 10.60 -9.50
N PHE A 169 -0.80 10.33 -8.22
CA PHE A 169 -2.02 9.70 -7.73
C PHE A 169 -3.28 10.51 -8.06
N SER A 170 -3.18 11.84 -8.05
CA SER A 170 -4.28 12.73 -8.39
C SER A 170 -4.66 12.65 -9.86
N ALA A 171 -3.69 12.47 -10.76
CA ALA A 171 -3.95 12.37 -12.20
C ALA A 171 -4.41 10.97 -12.60
N TYR A 172 -3.71 9.93 -12.14
CA TYR A 172 -4.03 8.55 -12.48
C TYR A 172 -3.77 7.61 -11.30
N PRO A 173 -4.77 7.42 -10.42
CA PRO A 173 -4.60 6.70 -9.17
C PRO A 173 -4.07 5.25 -9.31
N PRO A 174 -4.40 4.46 -10.34
CA PRO A 174 -3.83 3.11 -10.52
C PRO A 174 -2.31 3.07 -10.77
N LEU A 175 -1.71 4.12 -11.34
CA LEU A 175 -0.26 4.23 -11.59
C LEU A 175 0.46 5.08 -10.54
N GLY A 176 -0.28 5.64 -9.59
CA GLY A 176 0.23 6.51 -8.55
C GLY A 176 0.31 5.87 -7.17
N ARG A 177 0.02 4.57 -7.03
CA ARG A 177 0.13 3.84 -5.75
C ARG A 177 1.21 2.80 -5.84
N PHE A 178 1.98 2.65 -4.78
CA PHE A 178 3.05 1.67 -4.75
C PHE A 178 3.22 1.02 -3.37
N ALA A 179 3.80 -0.17 -3.39
CA ALA A 179 4.34 -0.83 -2.22
C ALA A 179 5.87 -0.86 -2.33
N VAL A 180 6.54 -0.70 -1.20
CA VAL A 180 7.99 -0.81 -1.08
C VAL A 180 8.28 -2.12 -0.38
N ARG A 181 9.15 -2.93 -0.97
CA ARG A 181 9.55 -4.23 -0.49
C ARG A 181 11.04 -4.32 -0.28
N ASP A 182 11.42 -5.01 0.78
CA ASP A 182 12.80 -5.37 1.08
C ASP A 182 12.81 -6.79 1.65
N MET A 183 13.78 -7.60 1.22
CA MET A 183 13.88 -9.03 1.57
C MET A 183 12.53 -9.80 1.49
N ARG A 184 11.71 -9.50 0.47
CA ARG A 184 10.35 -10.05 0.23
C ARG A 184 9.29 -9.66 1.27
N GLN A 185 9.60 -8.75 2.18
CA GLN A 185 8.65 -8.14 3.12
C GLN A 185 8.23 -6.76 2.62
N THR A 186 6.97 -6.41 2.85
CA THR A 186 6.48 -5.05 2.58
C THR A 186 6.91 -4.14 3.71
N VAL A 187 7.78 -3.18 3.40
CA VAL A 187 8.40 -2.26 4.37
C VAL A 187 7.81 -0.85 4.34
N ALA A 188 7.11 -0.49 3.27
CA ALA A 188 6.31 0.72 3.21
C ALA A 188 5.22 0.61 2.15
N VAL A 189 4.21 1.46 2.25
CA VAL A 189 3.20 1.69 1.22
C VAL A 189 3.02 3.19 1.04
N GLY A 190 2.71 3.64 -0.17
CA GLY A 190 2.58 5.06 -0.42
C GLY A 190 1.94 5.40 -1.74
N VAL A 191 1.84 6.72 -1.98
CA VAL A 191 1.31 7.27 -3.22
C VAL A 191 2.24 8.35 -3.77
N ILE A 192 2.19 8.53 -5.08
CA ILE A 192 3.04 9.45 -5.82
C ILE A 192 2.39 10.83 -5.84
N LYS A 193 3.08 11.82 -5.26
CA LYS A 193 2.65 13.22 -5.23
C LYS A 193 3.02 13.96 -6.51
N SER A 194 4.26 13.81 -6.94
CA SER A 194 4.85 14.47 -8.10
C SER A 194 5.75 13.48 -8.85
N VAL A 195 5.88 13.69 -10.15
CA VAL A 195 6.75 12.91 -11.03
C VAL A 195 7.51 13.89 -11.92
N GLU A 196 8.84 13.81 -11.88
CA GLU A 196 9.68 14.47 -12.87
C GLU A 196 9.79 13.53 -14.08
N LYS A 197 9.04 13.84 -15.14
CA LYS A 197 9.00 13.00 -16.35
C LYS A 197 10.26 13.23 -17.16
N LYS A 198 10.92 12.15 -17.57
CA LYS A 198 12.04 12.24 -18.49
C LYS A 198 11.52 12.67 -19.87
N ASP A 199 12.18 13.66 -20.45
CA ASP A 199 11.82 14.21 -21.77
C ASP A 199 11.90 13.11 -22.86
N PRO A 200 10.82 12.86 -23.63
CA PRO A 200 10.79 11.82 -24.65
C PRO A 200 11.66 12.13 -25.89
N THR A 201 12.21 13.34 -25.99
CA THR A 201 13.00 13.81 -27.15
C THR A 201 14.29 13.03 -27.41
N GLY A 202 14.75 12.19 -26.49
CA GLY A 202 15.92 11.29 -26.67
C GLY A 202 15.59 9.88 -27.17
N ALA A 203 14.32 9.51 -27.35
CA ALA A 203 13.97 8.18 -27.81
C ALA A 203 14.31 8.03 -29.30
N LYS A 204 15.31 7.20 -29.64
CA LYS A 204 15.62 6.82 -31.02
C LYS A 204 14.35 6.24 -31.68
N VAL A 205 13.73 7.02 -32.55
CA VAL A 205 12.63 6.58 -33.41
C VAL A 205 13.15 5.42 -34.25
N THR A 206 12.56 4.24 -34.10
CA THR A 206 12.93 3.09 -34.93
C THR A 206 12.53 3.36 -36.37
N LYS A 207 13.33 2.92 -37.35
CA LYS A 207 13.04 3.10 -38.79
C LYS A 207 11.64 2.60 -39.21
N ALA A 208 11.05 1.67 -38.44
CA ALA A 208 9.69 1.19 -38.64
C ALA A 208 8.60 2.25 -38.38
N ALA A 209 8.81 3.15 -37.42
CA ALA A 209 7.86 4.22 -37.10
C ALA A 209 7.90 5.38 -38.12
N ALA A 210 9.00 5.55 -38.85
CA ALA A 210 9.15 6.57 -39.89
C ALA A 210 8.44 6.23 -41.22
N LYS A 211 8.07 4.96 -41.45
CA LYS A 211 7.46 4.49 -42.72
C LYS A 211 5.93 4.52 -42.77
N LYS A 212 5.27 5.04 -41.72
CA LYS A 212 3.79 5.09 -41.62
C LYS A 212 3.20 6.52 -41.69
N LYS A 213 3.95 7.49 -42.19
CA LYS A 213 3.40 8.79 -42.61
C LYS A 213 3.38 8.86 -44.12
#